data_AF-A0A261RF26-F1
#
_entry.id   AF-A0A261RF26-F1
#
_cell.length_a   1.000
_cell.length_b   1.000
_cell.length_c   1.000
_cell.angle_alpha   90.00
_cell.angle_beta   90.00
_cell.angle_gamma   90.00
#
_symmetry.space_group_name_H-M   'P 1'
#
loop_
_entity.id
_entity.type
_entity.pdbx_description
1 polymer ?
#
loop_
_entity_poly.entity_id
_entity_poly.type
_entity_poly.pdbx_seq_one_letter_code
_entity_poly.pdbx_strand_id
1 'polypeptide(L)' 'MTEYVIVVALVAVAAIAVYQLFGQVVRSQTAAMARELAGESGAEQSRAAQTAAGKAAAQAKAKSLKSFTGNAGAAQ' A
#
# COMPACT_ATOMS: atom_id res chain seq x y z
N MET A 1 -14.60 -27.46 -44.95
CA MET A 1 -14.46 -28.28 -43.72
C MET A 1 -13.07 -28.14 -43.09
N THR A 2 -11.99 -28.26 -43.86
CA THR A 2 -10.60 -28.15 -43.40
C THR A 2 -10.18 -26.75 -42.92
N GLU A 3 -10.65 -25.67 -43.55
CA GLU A 3 -10.34 -24.29 -43.09
C GLU A 3 -10.87 -24.01 -41.67
N TYR A 4 -12.05 -24.53 -41.32
CA TYR A 4 -12.59 -24.41 -39.96
C TYR A 4 -11.71 -25.13 -38.93
N VAL A 5 -11.16 -26.29 -39.29
CA VAL A 5 -10.24 -27.04 -38.41
C VAL A 5 -8.95 -26.26 -38.19
N ILE A 6 -8.44 -25.60 -39.23
CA ILE A 6 -7.24 -24.76 -39.13
C ILE A 6 -7.50 -23.56 -38.22
N VAL A 7 -8.62 -22.86 -38.36
CA VAL A 7 -8.98 -21.72 -37.51
C VAL A 7 -9.12 -22.15 -36.04
N VAL A 8 -9.79 -23.27 -35.77
CA VAL A 8 -9.94 -23.81 -34.41
C VAL A 8 -8.57 -24.16 -33.79
N ALA A 9 -7.67 -24.77 -34.56
CA ALA A 9 -6.33 -25.10 -34.09
C ALA A 9 -5.53 -23.84 -33.69
N LEU A 10 -5.63 -22.75 -34.46
CA LEU A 10 -4.97 -21.49 -34.15
C LEU A 10 -5.53 -20.84 -32.87
N VAL A 11 -6.85 -20.85 -32.69
CA VAL A 11 -7.50 -20.34 -31.47
C VAL A 11 -7.09 -21.17 -30.25
N ALA A 12 -6.99 -22.50 -30.39
CA ALA A 12 -6.58 -23.37 -29.29
C ALA A 12 -5.16 -23.08 -28.81
N VAL A 13 -4.22 -22.83 -29.72
CA VAL A 13 -2.84 -22.45 -29.38
C VAL A 13 -2.81 -21.07 -28.71
N ALA A 14 -3.55 -20.10 -29.23
CA ALA A 14 -3.64 -18.76 -28.64
C ALA A 14 -4.23 -18.80 -27.22
N ALA A 15 -5.22 -19.66 -26.97
CA ALA A 15 -5.88 -19.79 -25.67
C ALA A 15 -4.90 -20.20 -24.55
N ILE A 16 -3.89 -21.01 -24.85
CA ILE A 16 -2.88 -21.43 -23.85
C ILE A 16 -2.14 -20.21 -23.28
N ALA A 17 -1.74 -19.26 -24.13
CA ALA A 17 -1.07 -18.04 -23.70
C ALA A 17 -2.00 -17.12 -22.88
N VAL A 18 -3.26 -17.01 -23.29
CA VAL A 18 -4.27 -16.20 -22.60
C VAL A 18 -4.54 -16.75 -21.19
N TYR A 19 -4.68 -18.07 -21.01
CA TYR A 19 -4.92 -18.65 -19.69
C TYR A 19 -3.73 -18.45 -18.73
N GLN A 20 -2.50 -18.53 -19.23
CA GLN A 20 -1.31 -18.26 -18.41
C GLN A 20 -1.27 -16.79 -17.95
N LEU A 21 -1.46 -15.85 -18.89
CA LEU A 21 -1.45 -14.42 -18.59
C LEU A 21 -2.60 -14.03 -17.65
N PHE A 22 -3.81 -14.52 -17.93
CA PHE A 22 -4.98 -14.29 -17.09
C PHE A 22 -4.79 -14.85 -15.67
N GLY A 23 -4.26 -16.07 -15.54
CA GLY A 23 -3.94 -16.67 -14.24
C GLY A 23 -2.92 -15.87 -13.43
N GLN A 24 -1.94 -15.26 -14.10
CA GLN A 24 -0.98 -14.36 -13.46
C GLN A 24 -1.65 -13.06 -12.97
N VAL A 25 -2.53 -12.46 -13.78
CA VAL A 25 -3.27 -11.23 -13.45
C VAL A 25 -4.25 -11.45 -12.30
N VAL A 26 -5.03 -12.54 -12.32
CA VAL A 26 -5.95 -12.86 -11.23
C VAL A 26 -5.18 -13.05 -9.93
N ARG A 27 -4.06 -13.79 -9.96
CA ARG A 27 -3.24 -14.01 -8.77
C ARG A 27 -2.62 -12.72 -8.24
N SER A 28 -2.11 -11.85 -9.11
CA SER A 28 -1.53 -10.57 -8.69
C SER A 28 -2.58 -9.63 -8.11
N GLN A 29 -3.78 -9.60 -8.69
CA GLN A 29 -4.91 -8.83 -8.17
C GLN A 29 -5.41 -9.42 -6.84
N THR A 30 -5.56 -10.74 -6.73
CA THR A 30 -5.94 -11.38 -5.47
C THR A 30 -4.90 -11.17 -4.38
N ALA A 31 -3.60 -11.18 -4.71
CA ALA A 31 -2.53 -10.85 -3.77
C ALA A 31 -2.58 -9.38 -3.34
N ALA A 32 -2.84 -8.45 -4.26
CA ALA A 32 -3.02 -7.03 -3.94
C ALA A 32 -4.24 -6.82 -3.02
N MET A 33 -5.39 -7.39 -3.38
CA MET A 33 -6.61 -7.35 -2.58
C MET A 33 -6.42 -8.04 -1.21
N ALA A 34 -5.69 -9.15 -1.15
CA ALA A 34 -5.38 -9.83 0.09
C ALA A 34 -4.42 -9.03 0.98
N ARG A 35 -3.44 -8.33 0.42
CA ARG A 35 -2.56 -7.40 1.16
C ARG A 35 -3.32 -6.18 1.67
N GLU A 36 -4.22 -5.66 0.85
CA GLU A 36 -5.08 -4.54 1.21
C GLU A 36 -6.09 -4.93 2.30
N LEU A 37 -6.69 -6.13 2.18
CA LEU A 37 -7.58 -6.73 3.18
C LEU A 37 -6.84 -7.14 4.48
N ALA A 38 -5.61 -7.64 4.36
CA ALA A 38 -4.73 -7.93 5.49
C ALA A 38 -4.20 -6.66 6.17
N GLY A 39 -4.52 -5.48 5.64
CA GLY A 39 -4.17 -4.19 6.21
C GLY A 39 -2.68 -3.83 6.06
N GLU A 40 -1.95 -4.47 5.14
CA GLU A 40 -0.51 -4.28 4.94
C GLU A 40 -0.19 -2.87 4.40
N SER A 41 -1.14 -2.17 3.77
CA SER A 41 -1.02 -0.75 3.37
C SER A 41 -1.59 0.25 4.38
N GLY A 42 -2.25 -0.22 5.43
CA GLY A 42 -2.89 0.61 6.45
C GLY A 42 -2.19 0.54 7.80
N ALA A 43 -1.70 -0.63 8.21
CA ALA A 43 -1.16 -0.87 9.54
C ALA A 43 0.24 -0.29 9.74
N GLU A 44 1.13 -0.40 8.76
CA GLU A 44 2.46 0.22 8.83
C GLU A 44 2.36 1.74 8.77
N GLN A 45 1.53 2.26 7.87
CA GLN A 45 1.25 3.68 7.69
C GLN A 45 0.53 4.25 8.92
N SER A 46 -0.41 3.51 9.52
CA SER A 46 -1.06 3.89 10.77
C SER A 46 -0.09 3.86 11.95
N ARG A 47 0.80 2.86 12.04
CA ARG A 47 1.86 2.82 13.08
C ARG A 47 2.86 3.96 12.93
N ALA A 48 3.26 4.27 11.69
CA ALA A 48 4.12 5.40 11.39
C ALA A 48 3.43 6.72 11.75
N ALA A 49 2.14 6.87 11.41
CA ALA A 49 1.33 8.04 11.75
C ALA A 49 1.16 8.19 13.27
N GLN A 50 0.87 7.11 14.00
CA GLN A 50 0.80 7.11 15.48
C GLN A 50 2.14 7.47 16.12
N THR A 51 3.25 6.95 15.58
CA THR A 51 4.60 7.29 16.05
C THR A 51 4.93 8.75 15.80
N ALA A 52 4.59 9.28 14.62
CA ALA A 52 4.78 10.69 14.28
C ALA A 52 3.91 11.60 15.15
N ALA A 53 2.64 11.23 15.38
CA ALA A 53 1.73 11.94 16.27
C ALA A 53 2.24 11.95 17.72
N GLY A 54 2.74 10.82 18.22
CA GLY A 54 3.36 10.74 19.55
C GLY A 54 4.61 11.61 19.68
N LYS A 55 5.47 11.64 18.67
CA LYS A 55 6.63 12.53 18.61
C LYS A 55 6.22 14.00 18.58
N ALA A 56 5.20 14.35 17.79
CA ALA A 56 4.68 15.72 17.70
C ALA A 56 4.04 16.17 19.03
N ALA A 57 3.27 15.31 19.70
CA ALA A 57 2.71 15.59 21.02
C ALA A 57 3.80 15.77 22.09
N ALA A 58 4.85 14.93 22.06
CA ALA A 58 6.00 15.07 22.96
C ALA A 58 6.78 16.38 22.72
N GLN A 59 7.00 16.74 21.46
CA GLN A 59 7.61 18.02 21.06
C GLN A 59 6.75 19.21 21.50
N ALA A 60 5.44 19.16 21.29
CA ALA A 60 4.50 20.19 21.73
C ALA A 60 4.49 20.35 23.25
N LYS A 61 4.58 19.25 24.00
CA LYS A 61 4.70 19.28 25.47
C LYS A 61 6.02 19.91 25.92
N ALA A 62 7.14 19.57 25.26
CA ALA A 62 8.45 20.15 25.54
C ALA A 62 8.54 21.65 25.21
N LYS A 63 7.82 22.11 24.17
CA LYS A 63 7.70 23.51 23.76
C LYS A 63 6.48 24.23 24.33
N SER A 64 5.80 23.67 25.34
CA SER A 64 4.67 24.34 25.97
C SER A 64 5.06 25.73 26.47
N LEU A 65 4.07 26.63 26.57
CA LEU A 65 4.23 28.05 26.92
C LEU A 65 5.11 28.29 28.16
N LYS A 66 5.25 27.30 29.06
CA LYS A 66 6.15 27.34 30.21
C LYS A 66 7.64 27.40 29.84
N SER A 67 8.07 26.78 28.74
CA SER A 67 9.43 26.91 28.21
C SER A 67 9.67 28.27 27.55
N PHE A 68 8.63 28.89 26.97
CA PHE A 68 8.73 30.22 26.37
C PHE A 68 8.66 31.35 27.41
N THR A 69 7.85 31.22 28.45
CA THR A 69 7.77 32.20 29.55
C THR A 69 8.93 32.04 30.55
N GLY A 70 9.45 30.83 30.75
CA GLY A 70 10.62 30.58 31.60
C GLY A 70 11.93 31.12 31.03
N ASN A 71 12.07 31.21 29.70
CA ASN A 71 13.26 31.77 29.05
C ASN A 71 13.23 33.31 28.97
N ALA A 72 12.07 33.94 29.19
CA ALA A 72 11.93 35.40 29.24
C ALA A 72 12.39 36.01 30.58
N GLY A 73 12.51 35.20 31.64
CA GLY A 73 13.04 35.64 32.95
C GLY A 73 14.54 35.40 33.16
N ALA A 74 15.22 34.71 32.24
CA ALA A 74 16.66 34.43 32.30
C ALA A 74 17.51 35.38 31.42
N ALA A 75 16.87 36.39 30.82
CA ALA A 75 17.51 37.44 30.03
C ALA A 75 17.54 38.80 30.77
N GLN A 76 17.54 38.76 32.11
CA GLN A 76 17.81 39.91 32.98
C GLN A 76 19.11 39.70 33.74
#